data_AF-A0A2H1WB12-F1
#
_entry.id   AF-A0A2H1WB12-F1
#
_cell.length_a   1.000
_cell.length_b   1.000
_cell.length_c   1.000
_cell.angle_alpha   90.00
_cell.angle_beta   90.00
_cell.angle_gamma   90.00
#
_symmetry.space_group_name_H-M   'P 1'
#
loop_
_entity.id
_entity.type
_entity.pdbx_description
1 polymer ?
#
loop_
_entity_poly.entity_id
_entity_poly.type
_entity_poly.pdbx_seq_one_letter_code
_entity_poly.pdbx_strand_id
1 'polypeptide(L)'
;MWIAIVMMYVWIVKSLILEITLSIYYEQFYTQMDDIRSSCIVILKSNCSDAEKKLCKNVMRLHESSFKKMEVCGIFCIDASFPLRMLILLTHYTVIILQFSFL
;
A
#
# COMPACT_ATOMS: atom_id res chain seq x y z
N MET A 1 -15.33 -22.83 24.67
CA MET A 1 -15.32 -21.35 24.76
C MET A 1 -13.91 -20.78 24.72
N TRP A 2 -13.02 -21.11 25.67
CA TRP A 2 -11.63 -20.60 25.72
C TRP A 2 -10.76 -20.90 24.49
N ILE A 3 -10.84 -22.12 23.96
CA ILE A 3 -10.05 -22.52 22.78
C ILE A 3 -10.44 -21.67 21.56
N ALA A 4 -11.74 -21.41 21.38
CA ALA A 4 -12.23 -20.56 20.28
C ALA A 4 -11.75 -19.12 20.41
N ILE A 5 -11.71 -18.57 21.64
CA ILE A 5 -11.17 -17.23 21.91
C ILE A 5 -9.69 -17.16 21.51
N VAL A 6 -8.88 -18.13 21.96
CA VAL A 6 -7.45 -18.17 21.60
C VAL A 6 -7.26 -18.27 20.09
N MET A 7 -8.04 -19.11 19.40
CA MET A 7 -8.00 -19.21 17.93
C MET A 7 -8.34 -17.88 17.24
N MET A 8 -9.36 -17.16 17.72
CA MET A 8 -9.69 -15.84 17.17
C MET A 8 -8.56 -14.84 17.36
N TYR A 9 -7.94 -14.77 18.54
CA TYR A 9 -6.81 -13.87 18.78
C TYR A 9 -5.63 -14.18 17.86
N VAL A 10 -5.26 -15.47 17.73
CA VAL A 10 -4.19 -15.89 16.82
C VAL A 10 -4.51 -15.50 15.38
N TRP A 11 -5.77 -15.67 14.95
CA TRP A 11 -6.20 -15.30 13.60
C TRP A 11 -6.12 -13.79 13.34
N ILE A 12 -6.55 -12.98 14.31
CA ILE A 12 -6.49 -11.51 14.22
C ILE A 12 -5.03 -11.06 14.16
N VAL A 13 -4.18 -11.54 15.06
CA VAL A 13 -2.75 -11.18 15.08
C VAL A 13 -2.08 -11.59 13.77
N LYS A 14 -2.34 -12.80 13.27
CA LYS A 14 -1.82 -13.26 11.98
C LYS A 14 -2.27 -12.35 10.84
N SER A 15 -3.53 -11.94 10.82
CA SER A 15 -4.08 -11.07 9.78
C SER A 15 -3.43 -9.68 9.80
N LEU A 16 -3.25 -9.10 11.00
CA LEU A 16 -2.56 -7.82 11.17
C LEU A 16 -1.10 -7.88 10.72
N ILE A 17 -0.37 -8.95 11.06
CA ILE A 17 1.01 -9.15 10.60
C ILE A 17 1.07 -9.18 9.08
N LEU A 18 0.19 -9.96 8.44
CA LEU A 18 0.13 -10.05 6.98
C LEU A 18 -0.17 -8.68 6.35
N GLU A 19 -1.12 -7.93 6.89
CA GLU A 19 -1.50 -6.61 6.40
C GLU A 19 -0.36 -5.59 6.52
N ILE A 20 0.34 -5.57 7.65
CA ILE A 20 1.51 -4.70 7.87
C ILE A 20 2.63 -5.06 6.90
N THR A 21 2.97 -6.35 6.80
CA THR A 21 4.01 -6.83 5.90
C THR A 21 3.69 -6.47 4.45
N LEU A 22 2.45 -6.71 4.01
CA LEU A 22 2.00 -6.37 2.67
C LEU A 22 2.12 -4.86 2.41
N SER A 23 1.70 -4.04 3.36
CA SER A 23 1.77 -2.57 3.26
C SER A 23 3.20 -2.06 3.13
N ILE A 24 4.14 -2.65 3.88
CA ILE A 24 5.57 -2.33 3.78
C ILE A 24 6.11 -2.69 2.39
N TYR A 25 5.79 -3.89 1.88
CA TYR A 25 6.26 -4.31 0.56
C TYR A 25 5.70 -3.42 -0.56
N TYR A 26 4.43 -3.02 -0.49
CA TYR A 26 3.85 -2.09 -1.45
C TYR A 26 4.48 -0.70 -1.36
N GLU A 27 4.73 -0.18 -0.15
CA GLU A 27 5.42 1.10 0.01
C GLU A 27 6.81 1.06 -0.63
N GLN A 28 7.60 0.02 -0.35
CA GLN A 28 8.91 -0.17 -0.97
C GLN A 28 8.81 -0.23 -2.49
N PHE A 29 7.84 -1.00 -3.02
CA PHE A 29 7.61 -1.09 -4.45
C PHE A 29 7.25 0.27 -5.07
N TYR A 30 6.39 1.06 -4.42
CA TYR A 30 6.03 2.40 -4.91
C TYR A 30 7.21 3.36 -4.90
N THR A 31 8.03 3.35 -3.84
CA THR A 31 9.25 4.16 -3.77
C THR A 31 10.21 3.80 -4.90
N GLN A 32 10.43 2.51 -5.17
CA GLN A 32 11.26 2.07 -6.28
C GLN A 32 10.71 2.51 -7.65
N MET A 33 9.39 2.48 -7.84
CA MET A 33 8.77 2.97 -9.07
C MET A 33 8.92 4.49 -9.26
N ASP A 34 8.80 5.26 -8.17
CA ASP A 34 9.03 6.70 -8.19
C ASP A 34 10.51 7.04 -8.42
N ASP A 35 11.43 6.28 -7.84
CA ASP A 35 12.88 6.41 -8.06
C ASP A 35 13.25 6.14 -9.53
N ILE A 36 12.68 5.10 -10.14
CA ILE A 36 12.86 4.79 -11.57
C ILE A 36 12.36 5.95 -12.43
N ARG A 37 11.16 6.49 -12.12
CA ARG A 37 10.59 7.62 -12.84
C ARG A 37 11.48 8.87 -12.72
N SER A 38 11.90 9.18 -11.50
CA SER A 38 12.78 10.31 -11.20
C SER A 38 14.12 10.19 -11.90
N SER A 39 14.72 9.00 -11.89
CA SER A 39 15.96 8.69 -12.62
C SER A 39 15.80 8.90 -14.12
N CYS A 40 14.70 8.43 -14.72
CA CYS A 40 14.40 8.66 -16.13
C CYS A 40 14.26 10.16 -16.47
N ILE A 41 13.62 10.94 -15.59
CA ILE A 41 13.49 12.40 -15.77
C ILE A 41 14.86 13.09 -15.72
N VAL A 42 15.73 12.68 -14.80
CA VAL A 42 17.10 13.22 -14.69
C VAL A 42 17.92 12.89 -15.94
N ILE A 43 17.87 11.63 -16.41
CA ILE A 43 18.57 11.21 -17.64
C ILE A 43 18.05 11.99 -18.85
N LEU A 44 16.74 12.20 -18.95
CA LEU A 44 16.15 12.93 -20.08
C LEU A 44 16.57 14.42 -20.12
N LYS A 45 16.94 14.98 -18.96
CA LYS A 45 17.44 16.36 -18.82
C LYS A 45 18.96 16.47 -18.99
N SER A 46 19.69 15.36 -18.93
CA SER A 46 21.14 15.34 -19.14
C SER A 46 21.49 15.19 -20.63
N ASN A 47 22.79 15.30 -20.95
CA ASN A 47 23.31 14.97 -22.28
C ASN A 47 23.31 13.44 -22.45
N CYS A 48 22.13 12.88 -22.76
CA CYS A 48 21.94 11.46 -23.03
C CYS A 48 21.92 11.17 -24.54
N SER A 49 22.22 9.92 -24.90
CA SER A 49 22.07 9.41 -26.26
C SER A 49 20.60 9.26 -26.66
N ASP A 50 20.33 9.21 -27.96
CA ASP A 50 18.97 8.96 -28.47
C ASP A 50 18.40 7.60 -28.02
N ALA A 51 19.27 6.60 -27.80
CA ALA A 51 18.87 5.29 -27.29
C ALA A 51 18.37 5.39 -25.84
N GLU A 52 19.12 6.06 -24.96
CA GLU A 52 18.74 6.30 -23.56
C GLU A 52 17.47 7.14 -23.47
N LYS A 53 17.35 8.16 -24.31
CA LYS A 53 16.16 9.00 -24.43
C LYS A 53 14.92 8.19 -24.80
N LYS A 54 15.05 7.28 -25.77
CA LYS A 54 13.95 6.39 -26.19
C LYS A 54 13.57 5.41 -25.08
N LEU A 55 14.56 4.84 -24.38
CA LEU A 55 14.34 3.96 -23.25
C LEU A 55 13.57 4.66 -22.12
N CYS A 56 14.06 5.81 -21.65
CA CYS A 56 13.44 6.57 -20.57
C CYS A 56 12.00 6.98 -20.91
N LYS A 57 11.75 7.43 -22.15
CA LYS A 57 10.39 7.74 -22.62
C LYS A 57 9.46 6.52 -22.60
N ASN A 58 9.96 5.35 -23.00
CA ASN A 58 9.17 4.12 -22.99
C ASN A 58 8.86 3.67 -21.56
N VAL A 59 9.84 3.75 -20.65
CA VAL A 59 9.65 3.45 -19.22
C VAL A 59 8.61 4.40 -18.62
N MET A 60 8.72 5.71 -18.87
CA MET A 60 7.73 6.68 -18.39
C MET A 60 6.33 6.41 -18.92
N ARG A 61 6.18 6.10 -20.22
CA ARG A 61 4.88 5.74 -20.81
C ARG A 61 4.31 4.46 -20.20
N LEU A 62 5.15 3.44 -20.00
CA LEU A 62 4.73 2.20 -19.36
C LEU A 62 4.26 2.46 -17.94
N HIS A 63 5.04 3.22 -17.16
CA HIS A 63 4.68 3.63 -15.81
C HIS A 63 3.34 4.39 -15.81
N GLU A 64 3.15 5.41 -16.65
CA GLU A 64 1.88 6.16 -16.70
C GLU A 64 0.66 5.31 -17.09
N SER A 65 0.84 4.31 -17.94
CA SER A 65 -0.27 3.46 -18.41
C SER A 65 -0.59 2.27 -17.51
N SER A 66 0.42 1.72 -16.84
CA SER A 66 0.31 0.42 -16.15
C SER A 66 0.51 0.53 -14.65
N PHE A 67 1.27 1.52 -14.16
CA PHE A 67 1.46 1.71 -12.73
C PHE A 67 0.31 2.51 -12.15
N LYS A 68 -0.47 1.84 -11.30
CA LYS A 68 -1.44 2.46 -10.39
C LYS A 68 -1.16 1.90 -9.00
N LYS A 69 -1.17 2.74 -7.97
CA LYS A 69 -1.11 2.26 -6.59
C LYS A 69 -2.26 1.29 -6.34
N MET A 70 -1.99 0.21 -5.63
CA MET A 70 -2.99 -0.79 -5.30
C MET A 70 -4.05 -0.19 -4.38
N GLU A 71 -5.31 -0.33 -4.75
CA GLU A 71 -6.45 0.19 -4.00
C GLU A 71 -7.33 -0.98 -3.53
N VAL A 72 -7.64 -1.02 -2.24
CA VAL A 72 -8.64 -1.89 -1.65
C VAL A 72 -10.01 -1.23 -1.78
N CYS A 73 -10.94 -1.95 -2.41
CA CYS A 73 -12.31 -1.50 -2.67
C CYS A 73 -12.38 -0.18 -3.46
N GLY A 74 -11.30 0.27 -4.12
CA GLY A 74 -11.22 1.56 -4.79
C GLY A 74 -11.22 2.78 -3.85
N ILE A 75 -11.08 2.56 -2.54
CA ILE A 75 -11.20 3.61 -1.50
C ILE A 75 -9.90 3.78 -0.74
N PHE A 76 -9.21 2.68 -0.43
CA PHE A 76 -8.02 2.70 0.40
C PHE A 76 -6.80 2.27 -0.40
N CYS A 77 -5.85 3.19 -0.60
CA CYS A 77 -4.53 2.81 -1.11
C CYS A 77 -3.82 1.92 -0.09
N ILE A 78 -3.27 0.79 -0.55
CA ILE A 78 -2.35 -0.03 0.23
C ILE A 78 -0.99 0.66 0.20
N ASP A 79 -0.77 1.55 1.17
CA ASP A 79 0.49 2.23 1.44
C ASP A 79 0.90 1.97 2.90
N ALA A 80 2.05 2.48 3.34
CA ALA A 80 2.52 2.26 4.71
C ALA A 80 1.53 2.72 5.82
N SER A 81 0.57 3.59 5.50
CA SER A 81 -0.46 4.07 6.44
C SER A 81 -1.75 3.25 6.41
N PHE A 82 -1.89 2.29 5.47
CA PHE A 82 -3.06 1.43 5.34
C PHE A 82 -3.43 0.68 6.64
N PRO A 83 -2.49 0.02 7.35
CA PRO A 83 -2.82 -0.69 8.59
C PRO A 83 -3.34 0.24 9.69
N LEU A 84 -2.80 1.47 9.75
CA LEU A 84 -3.25 2.47 10.72
C LEU A 84 -4.69 2.92 10.40
N ARG A 85 -5.01 3.15 9.12
CA ARG A 85 -6.37 3.51 8.68
C ARG A 85 -7.36 2.39 8.98
N MET A 86 -6.98 1.14 8.76
CA MET A 86 -7.82 -0.01 9.11
C MET A 86 -8.04 -0.15 10.62
N LEU A 87 -7.00 0.08 11.43
CA LEU A 87 -7.11 0.06 12.88
C LEU A 87 -8.05 1.16 13.40
N ILE A 88 -7.97 2.37 12.84
CA ILE A 88 -8.87 3.48 13.18
C ILE A 88 -10.31 3.10 12.87
N LEU A 89 -10.57 2.57 11.67
CA LEU A 89 -11.90 2.13 11.24
C LEU A 89 -12.46 1.06 12.19
N LEU A 90 -11.66 0.03 12.49
CA LEU A 90 -12.04 -1.05 13.40
C LEU A 90 -12.36 -0.51 14.79
N THR A 91 -11.53 0.41 15.30
CA THR A 91 -11.73 1.03 16.62
C THR A 91 -13.04 1.81 16.66
N HIS A 92 -13.34 2.62 15.63
CA HIS A 92 -14.59 3.37 15.54
C HIS A 92 -15.81 2.44 15.56
N TYR A 93 -15.83 1.40 14.73
CA TYR A 93 -16.93 0.44 14.72
C TYR A 93 -17.07 -0.30 16.05
N THR A 94 -15.94 -0.69 16.66
CA THR A 94 -15.95 -1.37 17.95
C THR A 94 -16.55 -0.48 19.04
N VAL A 95 -16.14 0.80 19.10
CA VAL A 95 -16.70 1.76 20.06
C VAL A 95 -18.20 1.95 19.85
N ILE A 96 -18.66 2.10 18.61
CA ILE A 96 -20.09 2.25 18.29
C ILE A 96 -20.89 1.02 18.74
N ILE A 97 -20.41 -0.18 18.41
CA ILE A 97 -21.08 -1.43 18.81
C ILE A 97 -21.12 -1.56 20.33
N LEU A 98 -20.03 -1.20 21.02
CA LEU A 98 -19.98 -1.21 22.49
C LEU A 98 -20.98 -0.21 23.07
N GLN A 99 -21.08 1.00 22.51
CA GLN A 99 -22.08 1.99 22.93
C GLN A 99 -23.51 1.42 22.82
N PHE A 100 -23.89 0.84 21.68
CA PHE A 100 -25.21 0.22 21.52
C PHE A 100 -25.44 -1.03 22.37
N SER A 101 -24.38 -1.65 22.89
CA SER A 101 -24.49 -2.85 23.73
C SER A 101 -24.66 -2.51 25.21
N PHE A 102 -24.14 -1.36 25.65
CA PHE A 102 -24.09 -0.96 27.06
C PHE A 102 -24.96 0.27 27.38
N LEU A 103 -25.39 1.04 26.38
CA LEU A 103 -26.30 2.18 26.49
C LEU A 103 -27.69 1.79 25.99
#